data_AF-A0A953K128-F1
#
_entry.id   AF-A0A953K128-F1
#
_cell.length_a   1.000
_cell.length_b   1.000
_cell.length_c   1.000
_cell.angle_alpha   90.00
_cell.angle_beta   90.00
_cell.angle_gamma   90.00
#
_symmetry.space_group_name_H-M   'P 1'
#
loop_
_entity.id
_entity.type
_entity.pdbx_description
1 polymer ?
#
loop_
_entity_poly.entity_id
_entity_poly.type
_entity_poly.pdbx_seq_one_letter_code
_entity_poly.pdbx_strand_id
1 'polypeptide(L)'
;MHTLATRIANVFLFALAFCYLIELGGGNYEHINVTRIVSLEPPRTMAMLQGPFGFTPRYFWMLFHPLTTLFFVLALVFNWKAVPARRRLLVAAFTIHVLVSIATFAYFAPETGKIAAVPFSDTVDAAAQALARRWANLNLVRLLAYYLAAGCILLALNRPATSR
;
A
#
# COMPACT_ATOMS: atom_id res chain seq x y z
N MET A 1 36.34 1.52 -6.05
CA MET A 1 35.04 1.31 -6.75
C MET A 1 33.97 0.64 -5.89
N HIS A 2 34.31 -0.25 -4.94
CA HIS A 2 33.34 -0.92 -4.04
C HIS A 2 32.50 0.03 -3.14
N THR A 3 33.05 1.19 -2.78
CA THR A 3 32.40 2.15 -1.86
C THR A 3 31.26 2.94 -2.53
N LEU A 4 31.42 3.37 -3.78
CA LEU A 4 30.39 4.12 -4.49
C LEU A 4 29.16 3.25 -4.81
N ALA A 5 29.37 2.05 -5.34
CA ALA A 5 28.27 1.11 -5.62
C ALA A 5 27.48 0.75 -4.35
N THR A 6 28.18 0.53 -3.23
CA THR A 6 27.55 0.28 -1.92
C THR A 6 26.73 1.49 -1.44
N ARG A 7 27.26 2.71 -1.59
CA ARG A 7 26.53 3.94 -1.26
C ARG A 7 25.26 4.08 -2.10
N ILE A 8 25.35 3.90 -3.41
CA ILE A 8 24.20 3.94 -4.33
C ILE A 8 23.15 2.91 -3.91
N ALA A 9 23.55 1.66 -3.68
CA ALA A 9 22.65 0.58 -3.26
C ALA A 9 21.92 0.88 -1.95
N ASN A 10 22.59 1.52 -0.98
CA ASN A 10 21.99 1.94 0.28
C ASN A 10 21.07 3.14 0.13
N VAL A 11 21.45 4.15 -0.67
CA VAL A 11 20.63 5.33 -0.92
C VAL A 11 19.29 4.95 -1.55
N PHE A 12 19.30 4.10 -2.58
CA PHE A 12 18.06 3.67 -3.22
C PHE A 12 17.20 2.77 -2.33
N LEU A 13 17.82 1.93 -1.50
CA LEU A 13 17.08 1.13 -0.53
C LEU A 13 16.45 2.00 0.58
N PHE A 14 17.17 3.04 1.03
CA PHE A 14 16.62 4.01 1.98
C PHE A 14 15.48 4.82 1.37
N ALA A 15 15.64 5.31 0.13
CA ALA A 15 14.59 6.03 -0.59
C ALA A 15 13.33 5.16 -0.78
N LEU A 16 13.50 3.88 -1.11
CA LEU A 16 12.41 2.91 -1.14
C LEU A 16 11.73 2.82 0.23
N ALA A 17 12.49 2.57 1.30
CA ALA A 17 11.93 2.45 2.65
C ALA A 17 11.14 3.70 3.06
N PHE A 18 11.68 4.89 2.77
CA PHE A 18 11.03 6.15 3.05
C PHE A 18 9.68 6.29 2.33
N CYS A 19 9.65 6.07 1.00
CA CYS A 19 8.41 6.16 0.22
C CYS A 19 7.39 5.10 0.66
N TYR A 20 7.86 3.88 0.91
CA TYR A 20 7.00 2.77 1.31
C TYR A 20 6.35 3.01 2.69
N LEU A 21 7.07 3.61 3.64
CA LEU A 21 6.52 3.97 4.94
C LEU A 21 5.50 5.12 4.85
N ILE A 22 5.65 6.03 3.87
CA ILE A 22 4.63 7.06 3.60
C ILE A 22 3.33 6.40 3.10
N GLU A 23 3.42 5.48 2.13
CA GLU A 23 2.24 4.72 1.68
C GLU A 23 1.59 3.94 2.81
N LEU A 24 2.41 3.29 3.65
CA LEU A 24 1.92 2.58 4.82
C LEU A 24 1.18 3.52 5.79
N GLY A 25 1.70 4.73 6.01
CA GLY A 25 1.02 5.78 6.78
C GLY A 25 -0.33 6.17 6.19
N GLY A 26 -0.39 6.38 4.87
CA GLY A 26 -1.66 6.63 4.15
C GLY A 26 -2.66 5.48 4.29
N GLY A 27 -2.20 4.24 4.13
CA GLY A 27 -3.02 3.04 4.31
C GLY A 27 -3.56 2.87 5.73
N ASN A 28 -2.77 3.22 6.75
CA ASN A 28 -3.22 3.25 8.13
C ASN A 28 -4.31 4.29 8.36
N TYR A 29 -4.10 5.51 7.87
CA TYR A 29 -5.08 6.58 7.98
C TYR A 29 -6.41 6.19 7.33
N GLU A 30 -6.35 5.63 6.12
CA GLU A 30 -7.52 5.12 5.42
C GLU A 30 -8.21 3.99 6.17
N HIS A 31 -7.48 3.05 6.74
CA HIS A 31 -8.11 1.94 7.45
C HIS A 31 -8.79 2.39 8.75
N ILE A 32 -8.10 3.19 9.56
CA ILE A 32 -8.56 3.59 10.90
C ILE A 32 -9.72 4.59 10.82
N ASN A 33 -9.67 5.52 9.86
CA ASN A 33 -10.66 6.58 9.74
C ASN A 33 -11.68 6.26 8.63
N VAL A 34 -11.23 6.22 7.38
CA VAL A 34 -12.14 6.17 6.22
C VAL A 34 -12.90 4.85 6.18
N THR A 35 -12.18 3.73 6.24
CA THR A 35 -12.75 2.38 6.11
C THR A 35 -13.70 2.09 7.27
N ARG A 36 -13.30 2.52 8.48
CA ARG A 36 -14.14 2.44 9.67
C ARG A 36 -15.45 3.21 9.48
N ILE A 37 -15.39 4.50 9.14
CA ILE A 37 -16.57 5.36 8.97
C ILE A 37 -17.51 4.78 7.91
N VAL A 38 -16.99 4.45 6.73
CA VAL A 38 -17.75 3.88 5.62
C VAL A 38 -18.49 2.60 6.02
N SER A 39 -18.00 1.87 7.02
CA SER A 39 -18.57 0.57 7.45
C SER A 39 -19.47 0.65 8.69
N LEU A 40 -19.65 1.82 9.32
CA LEU A 40 -20.46 1.97 10.54
C LEU A 40 -21.95 1.78 10.27
N GLU A 41 -22.56 2.68 9.48
CA GLU A 41 -23.99 2.66 9.17
C GLU A 41 -24.24 2.87 7.67
N PRO A 42 -23.84 1.91 6.80
CA PRO A 42 -24.17 1.98 5.38
C PRO A 42 -25.69 1.93 5.12
N PRO A 43 -26.19 2.66 4.11
CA PRO A 43 -25.44 3.45 3.12
C PRO A 43 -25.15 4.89 3.55
N ARG A 44 -25.74 5.37 4.66
CA ARG A 44 -25.60 6.76 5.14
C ARG A 44 -24.14 7.20 5.24
N THR A 45 -23.28 6.38 5.84
CA THR A 45 -21.85 6.73 6.03
C THR A 45 -21.00 6.56 4.77
N MET A 46 -21.51 5.89 3.73
CA MET A 46 -20.84 5.81 2.41
C MET A 46 -20.79 7.18 1.72
N ALA A 47 -21.66 8.11 2.10
CA ALA A 47 -21.66 9.50 1.63
C ALA A 47 -20.31 10.22 1.83
N MET A 48 -19.45 9.75 2.75
CA MET A 48 -18.08 10.24 2.89
C MET A 48 -17.28 10.18 1.58
N LEU A 49 -17.59 9.23 0.70
CA LEU A 49 -16.92 9.03 -0.58
C LEU A 49 -17.67 9.68 -1.76
N GLN A 50 -18.75 10.42 -1.50
CA GLN A 50 -19.70 10.90 -2.51
C GLN A 50 -19.62 12.40 -2.73
N GLY A 51 -20.16 12.84 -3.86
CA GLY A 51 -20.30 14.25 -4.21
C GLY A 51 -18.97 14.94 -4.58
N PRO A 52 -19.03 16.24 -4.91
CA PRO A 52 -17.88 17.00 -5.44
C PRO A 52 -16.76 17.22 -4.40
N PHE A 53 -17.07 17.08 -3.10
CA PHE A 53 -16.13 17.26 -1.99
C PHE A 53 -15.91 15.98 -1.18
N GLY A 54 -16.32 14.82 -1.71
CA GLY A 54 -16.09 13.53 -1.09
C GLY A 54 -14.60 13.22 -0.91
N PHE A 55 -14.28 12.43 0.10
CA PHE A 55 -12.92 11.98 0.35
C PHE A 55 -12.38 11.23 -0.88
N THR A 56 -11.32 11.78 -1.47
CA THR A 56 -10.75 11.29 -2.73
C THR A 56 -9.31 10.83 -2.52
N PRO A 57 -9.10 9.56 -2.13
CA PRO A 57 -7.75 9.03 -1.84
C PRO A 57 -6.86 8.95 -3.08
N ARG A 58 -7.47 8.93 -4.27
CA ARG A 58 -6.81 8.84 -5.58
C ARG A 58 -5.60 9.77 -5.72
N TYR A 59 -5.69 11.02 -5.27
CA TYR A 59 -4.60 11.99 -5.47
C TYR A 59 -3.32 11.60 -4.74
N PHE A 60 -3.44 11.06 -3.53
CA PHE A 60 -2.31 10.55 -2.77
C PHE A 60 -1.69 9.33 -3.47
N TRP A 61 -2.52 8.34 -3.84
CA TRP A 61 -2.03 7.10 -4.44
C TRP A 61 -1.47 7.27 -5.85
N MET A 62 -2.02 8.20 -6.65
CA MET A 62 -1.48 8.51 -7.98
C MET A 62 -0.07 9.07 -7.94
N LEU A 63 0.34 9.69 -6.83
CA LEU A 63 1.70 10.19 -6.65
C LEU A 63 2.61 9.12 -6.03
N PHE A 64 2.22 8.60 -4.86
CA PHE A 64 3.13 7.75 -4.09
C PHE A 64 3.28 6.34 -4.66
N HIS A 65 2.20 5.73 -5.17
CA HIS A 65 2.26 4.36 -5.70
C HIS A 65 3.25 4.16 -6.86
N PRO A 66 3.23 4.98 -7.93
CA PRO A 66 4.22 4.85 -8.99
C PRO A 66 5.64 5.21 -8.51
N LEU A 67 5.77 6.19 -7.59
CA LEU A 67 7.06 6.59 -7.05
C LEU A 67 7.72 5.48 -6.23
N THR A 68 6.96 4.84 -5.33
CA THR A 68 7.43 3.69 -4.56
C THR A 68 7.77 2.52 -5.46
N THR A 69 6.94 2.25 -6.48
CA THR A 69 7.21 1.19 -7.46
C THR A 69 8.52 1.44 -8.22
N LEU A 70 8.77 2.68 -8.64
CA LEU A 70 10.04 3.10 -9.25
C LEU A 70 11.22 2.84 -8.30
N PHE A 71 11.13 3.30 -7.05
CA PHE A 71 12.19 3.06 -6.07
C PHE A 71 12.38 1.59 -5.74
N PHE A 72 11.33 0.77 -5.85
CA PHE A 72 11.43 -0.68 -5.71
C PHE A 72 12.30 -1.30 -6.79
N VAL A 73 12.04 -0.93 -8.04
CA VAL A 73 12.82 -1.38 -9.19
C VAL A 73 14.27 -0.92 -9.07
N LEU A 74 14.50 0.36 -8.75
CA LEU A 74 15.85 0.91 -8.58
C LEU A 74 16.60 0.22 -7.43
N ALA A 75 15.94 0.02 -6.28
CA ALA A 75 16.53 -0.70 -5.16
C ALA A 75 16.90 -2.13 -5.56
N LEU A 76 16.03 -2.87 -6.27
CA LEU A 76 16.35 -4.21 -6.75
C LEU A 76 17.53 -4.22 -7.73
N VAL A 77 17.56 -3.30 -8.69
CA VAL A 77 18.64 -3.19 -9.69
C VAL A 77 19.98 -2.95 -9.00
N PHE A 78 20.07 -1.95 -8.12
CA PHE A 78 21.33 -1.61 -7.45
C PHE A 78 21.72 -2.62 -6.36
N ASN A 79 20.79 -3.44 -5.87
CA ASN A 79 21.04 -4.48 -4.87
C ASN A 79 21.07 -5.90 -5.45
N TRP A 80 21.06 -6.06 -6.77
CA TRP A 80 20.98 -7.39 -7.39
C TRP A 80 22.20 -8.27 -7.06
N LYS A 81 23.38 -7.66 -6.98
CA LYS A 81 24.64 -8.31 -6.60
C LYS A 81 24.91 -8.26 -5.09
N ALA A 82 23.96 -7.80 -4.28
CA ALA A 82 24.13 -7.76 -2.84
C ALA A 82 24.16 -9.15 -2.21
N VAL A 83 24.54 -9.23 -0.92
CA VAL A 83 24.53 -10.50 -0.20
C VAL A 83 23.16 -11.19 -0.32
N PRO A 84 23.11 -12.52 -0.49
CA PRO A 84 21.87 -13.22 -0.81
C PRO A 84 20.72 -12.92 0.16
N ALA A 85 21.01 -12.73 1.45
CA ALA A 85 20.00 -12.38 2.45
C ALA A 85 19.28 -11.05 2.13
N ARG A 86 20.03 -10.00 1.78
CA ARG A 86 19.47 -8.68 1.42
C ARG A 86 18.63 -8.76 0.14
N ARG A 87 19.16 -9.42 -0.88
CA ARG A 87 18.47 -9.60 -2.17
C ARG A 87 17.17 -10.37 -2.02
N ARG A 88 17.17 -11.48 -1.28
CA ARG A 88 15.97 -12.31 -1.05
C ARG A 88 14.87 -11.52 -0.34
N LEU A 89 15.22 -10.71 0.66
CA LEU A 89 14.28 -9.84 1.35
C LEU A 89 13.67 -8.80 0.40
N LEU A 90 14.48 -8.18 -0.47
CA LEU A 90 13.97 -7.23 -1.47
C LEU A 90 13.05 -7.88 -2.50
N VAL A 91 13.40 -9.08 -2.98
CA VAL A 91 12.54 -9.83 -3.92
C VAL A 91 11.23 -10.23 -3.26
N ALA A 92 11.27 -10.71 -2.01
CA ALA A 92 10.05 -11.04 -1.26
C ALA A 92 9.15 -9.80 -1.08
N ALA A 93 9.73 -8.68 -0.66
CA ALA A 93 9.00 -7.43 -0.49
C ALA A 93 8.39 -6.94 -1.81
N PHE A 94 9.13 -7.02 -2.92
CA PHE A 94 8.62 -6.61 -4.23
C PHE A 94 7.50 -7.51 -4.72
N THR A 95 7.61 -8.82 -4.48
CA THR A 95 6.57 -9.79 -4.84
C THR A 95 5.28 -9.47 -4.11
N ILE A 96 5.35 -9.20 -2.80
CA ILE A 96 4.19 -8.80 -2.00
C ILE A 96 3.61 -7.49 -2.53
N HIS A 97 4.45 -6.47 -2.78
CA HIS A 97 4.02 -5.19 -3.35
C HIS A 97 3.24 -5.38 -4.65
N VAL A 98 3.79 -6.13 -5.61
CA VAL A 98 3.14 -6.38 -6.91
C VAL A 98 1.82 -7.13 -6.75
N LEU A 99 1.76 -8.18 -5.92
CA LEU A 99 0.52 -8.93 -5.70
C LEU A 99 -0.57 -8.05 -5.08
N VAL A 100 -0.19 -7.21 -4.12
CA VAL A 100 -1.10 -6.25 -3.47
C VAL A 100 -1.52 -5.15 -4.44
N SER A 101 -0.64 -4.65 -5.30
CA SER A 101 -0.97 -3.70 -6.37
C SER A 101 -1.99 -4.28 -7.33
N ILE A 102 -1.77 -5.51 -7.81
CA ILE A 102 -2.71 -6.21 -8.70
C ILE A 102 -4.07 -6.34 -8.02
N ALA A 103 -4.12 -6.82 -6.77
CA ALA A 103 -5.35 -6.92 -6.00
C ALA A 103 -6.02 -5.54 -5.83
N THR A 104 -5.24 -4.49 -5.61
CA THR A 104 -5.73 -3.11 -5.46
C THR A 104 -6.44 -2.61 -6.71
N PHE A 105 -5.82 -2.76 -7.88
CA PHE A 105 -6.44 -2.33 -9.13
C PHE A 105 -7.60 -3.23 -9.56
N ALA A 106 -7.50 -4.54 -9.35
CA ALA A 106 -8.52 -5.49 -9.78
C ALA A 106 -9.76 -5.53 -8.87
N TYR A 107 -9.62 -5.26 -7.58
CA TYR A 107 -10.69 -5.40 -6.59
C TYR A 107 -10.95 -4.11 -5.79
N PHE A 108 -9.93 -3.54 -5.14
CA PHE A 108 -10.18 -2.45 -4.18
C PHE A 108 -10.61 -1.14 -4.84
N ALA A 109 -9.97 -0.76 -5.95
CA ALA A 109 -10.33 0.42 -6.71
C ALA A 109 -11.78 0.35 -7.24
N PRO A 110 -12.22 -0.72 -7.93
CA PRO A 110 -13.62 -0.83 -8.35
C PRO A 110 -14.58 -0.90 -7.18
N GLU A 111 -14.24 -1.58 -6.07
CA GLU A 111 -15.19 -1.71 -4.95
C GLU A 111 -15.37 -0.39 -4.20
N THR A 112 -14.32 0.43 -4.07
CA THR A 112 -14.46 1.80 -3.57
C THR A 112 -15.40 2.62 -4.47
N GLY A 113 -15.31 2.44 -5.79
CA GLY A 113 -16.24 3.07 -6.74
C GLY A 113 -17.68 2.60 -6.58
N LYS A 114 -17.90 1.29 -6.38
CA LYS A 114 -19.24 0.72 -6.10
C LYS A 114 -19.82 1.29 -4.81
N ILE A 115 -19.03 1.37 -3.74
CA ILE A 115 -19.44 1.96 -2.46
C ILE A 115 -19.81 3.44 -2.65
N ALA A 116 -18.98 4.20 -3.36
CA ALA A 116 -19.27 5.61 -3.67
C ALA A 116 -20.52 5.80 -4.55
N ALA A 117 -20.91 4.77 -5.32
CA ALA A 117 -22.11 4.83 -6.16
C ALA A 117 -23.40 4.40 -5.44
N VAL A 118 -23.34 3.83 -4.23
CA VAL A 118 -24.54 3.43 -3.47
C VAL A 118 -25.34 4.68 -3.09
N PRO A 119 -26.62 4.81 -3.49
CA PRO A 119 -27.42 5.98 -3.15
C PRO A 119 -27.50 6.21 -1.64
N PHE A 120 -27.43 7.46 -1.23
CA PHE A 120 -27.66 7.84 0.16
C PHE A 120 -29.07 7.40 0.61
N SER A 121 -29.15 6.88 1.83
CA SER A 121 -30.41 6.62 2.53
C SER A 121 -30.16 6.64 4.04
N ASP A 122 -31.16 7.13 4.78
CA ASP A 122 -31.15 7.09 6.26
C ASP A 122 -31.55 5.72 6.80
N THR A 123 -32.09 4.83 5.96
CA THR A 123 -32.39 3.45 6.34
C THR A 123 -31.20 2.54 6.06
N VAL A 124 -30.87 1.72 7.04
CA VAL A 124 -29.79 0.74 6.92
C VAL A 124 -30.14 -0.30 5.84
N ASP A 125 -29.23 -0.50 4.89
CA ASP A 125 -29.35 -1.50 3.83
C ASP A 125 -28.44 -2.70 4.09
N ALA A 126 -28.99 -3.91 4.03
CA ALA A 126 -28.26 -5.15 4.30
C ALA A 126 -27.19 -5.43 3.23
N ALA A 127 -27.47 -5.09 1.96
CA ALA A 127 -26.52 -5.30 0.87
C ALA A 127 -25.34 -4.33 0.97
N ALA A 128 -25.60 -3.05 1.22
CA ALA A 128 -24.59 -2.03 1.48
C ALA A 128 -23.71 -2.41 2.69
N GLN A 129 -24.31 -2.90 3.78
CA GLN A 129 -23.56 -3.40 4.93
C GLN A 129 -22.64 -4.57 4.58
N ALA A 130 -23.13 -5.56 3.85
CA ALA A 130 -22.33 -6.72 3.45
C ALA A 130 -21.15 -6.30 2.55
N LEU A 131 -21.39 -5.39 1.61
CA LEU A 131 -20.37 -4.82 0.74
C LEU A 131 -19.30 -4.07 1.56
N ALA A 132 -19.71 -3.16 2.45
CA ALA A 132 -18.80 -2.38 3.27
C ALA A 132 -17.95 -3.28 4.18
N ARG A 133 -18.56 -4.24 4.87
CA ARG A 133 -17.86 -5.18 5.76
C ARG A 133 -16.84 -6.02 5.00
N ARG A 134 -17.21 -6.57 3.84
CA ARG A 134 -16.29 -7.35 3.01
C ARG A 134 -15.11 -6.50 2.55
N TRP A 135 -15.38 -5.31 2.03
CA TRP A 135 -14.34 -4.38 1.60
C TRP A 135 -13.43 -3.97 2.76
N ALA A 136 -13.98 -3.69 3.95
CA ALA A 136 -13.21 -3.31 5.13
C ALA A 136 -12.29 -4.42 5.64
N ASN A 137 -12.81 -5.64 5.75
CA ASN A 137 -12.02 -6.79 6.19
C ASN A 137 -10.88 -7.11 5.21
N LEU A 138 -11.16 -7.06 3.91
CA LEU A 138 -10.11 -7.27 2.90
C LEU A 138 -9.10 -6.12 2.89
N ASN A 139 -9.50 -4.89 3.21
CA ASN A 139 -8.56 -3.77 3.35
C ASN A 139 -7.60 -3.98 4.51
N LEU A 140 -8.07 -4.55 5.63
CA LEU A 140 -7.18 -4.93 6.74
C LEU A 140 -6.16 -5.97 6.27
N VAL A 141 -6.60 -7.04 5.60
CA VAL A 141 -5.69 -8.07 5.06
C VAL A 141 -4.67 -7.47 4.12
N ARG A 142 -5.10 -6.58 3.23
CA ARG A 142 -4.23 -5.83 2.32
C ARG A 142 -3.19 -4.98 3.09
N LEU A 143 -3.62 -4.27 4.13
CA LEU A 143 -2.75 -3.45 4.96
C LEU A 143 -1.71 -4.30 5.71
N LEU A 144 -2.10 -5.48 6.22
CA LEU A 144 -1.16 -6.41 6.85
C LEU A 144 -0.11 -6.93 5.85
N ALA A 145 -0.48 -7.15 4.59
CA ALA A 145 0.48 -7.48 3.54
C ALA A 145 1.47 -6.32 3.28
N TYR A 146 1.01 -5.07 3.27
CA TYR A 146 1.90 -3.91 3.21
C TYR A 146 2.87 -3.88 4.40
N TYR A 147 2.42 -4.15 5.62
CA TYR A 147 3.30 -4.27 6.79
C TYR A 147 4.36 -5.36 6.64
N LEU A 148 3.99 -6.53 6.11
CA LEU A 148 4.95 -7.63 5.88
C LEU A 148 6.06 -7.19 4.91
N ALA A 149 5.70 -6.57 3.80
CA ALA A 149 6.66 -6.04 2.83
C ALA A 149 7.54 -4.92 3.44
N ALA A 150 6.95 -4.01 4.23
CA ALA A 150 7.72 -2.99 4.96
C ALA A 150 8.74 -3.64 5.91
N GLY A 151 8.34 -4.69 6.64
CA GLY A 151 9.23 -5.48 7.48
C GLY A 151 10.40 -6.07 6.70
N CYS A 152 10.14 -6.65 5.53
CA CYS A 152 11.20 -7.15 4.64
C CYS A 152 12.15 -6.04 4.16
N ILE A 153 11.65 -4.86 3.80
CA ILE A 153 12.47 -3.71 3.38
C ILE A 153 13.37 -3.24 4.53
N LEU A 154 12.81 -3.08 5.73
CA LEU A 154 13.57 -2.65 6.92
C LEU A 154 14.62 -3.70 7.33
N LEU A 155 14.28 -4.99 7.24
CA LEU A 155 15.26 -6.06 7.46
C LEU A 155 16.36 -6.06 6.39
N ALA A 156 16.05 -5.71 5.14
CA ALA A 156 17.05 -5.59 4.07
C ALA A 156 18.02 -4.42 4.31
N LEU A 157 17.56 -3.31 4.89
CA LEU A 157 18.42 -2.19 5.30
C LEU A 157 19.46 -2.60 6.34
N ASN A 158 19.12 -3.56 7.21
CA ASN A 158 20.03 -4.10 8.22
C ASN A 158 20.99 -5.18 7.67
N ARG A 159 21.04 -5.39 6.34
CA ARG A 159 21.95 -6.34 5.70
C ARG A 159 22.98 -5.61 4.83
N PRO A 160 24.25 -6.06 4.81
CA PRO A 160 25.29 -5.39 4.05
C PRO A 160 25.07 -5.52 2.53
N ALA A 161 25.53 -4.54 1.76
CA ALA A 161 25.43 -4.56 0.30
C ALA A 161 26.50 -5.47 -0.35
N THR A 162 27.58 -5.81 0.36
CA THR A 162 28.65 -6.70 -0.13
C THR A 162 29.05 -7.66 0.97
N SER A 163 29.48 -8.88 0.63
CA SER A 163 30.22 -9.73 1.56
C SER A 163 31.54 -9.04 1.86
N ARG A 164 31.89 -8.90 3.15
CA ARG A 164 33.23 -8.45 3.56
C ARG A 164 34.29 -9.39 3.00
#